data_AF-A0A3Q2W9B8-F1
#
_entry.id   AF-A0A3Q2W9B8-F1
#
_cell.length_a   1.000
_cell.length_b   1.000
_cell.length_c   1.000
_cell.angle_alpha   90.00
_cell.angle_beta   90.00
_cell.angle_gamma   90.00
#
_symmetry.space_group_name_H-M   'P 1'
#
loop_
_entity.id
_entity.type
_entity.pdbx_description
1 polymer ?
#
loop_
_entity_poly.entity_id
_entity_poly.type
_entity_poly.pdbx_seq_one_letter_code
_entity_poly.pdbx_strand_id
1 'polypeptide(L)'
;MPTLAVATLHQALRKSFATLESNQKVWKSVLAECSPLMVSLGNLAEQSRALSNVQISNTPLRGFPDLEERLRFKLLEATDIVLGKLNEKMSSLQSARDAISNQVASILHLYEQNAHSLDLLAVTERSTTTPSVADMLEWLQDAERHYRQQFLRRKTLLQTLRADDLSLLESAPQRWNSLESPSAEDHITDTLCKVSFFVESQ
;
A
#
# COMPACT_ATOMS: atom_id res chain seq x y z
N MET A 1 -34.90 16.38 -13.54
CA MET A 1 -34.67 14.92 -13.52
C MET A 1 -33.59 14.56 -12.47
N PRO A 2 -33.73 14.93 -11.19
CA PRO A 2 -32.66 14.69 -10.20
C PRO A 2 -32.53 13.21 -9.85
N THR A 3 -33.65 12.50 -9.83
CA THR A 3 -33.76 11.09 -9.42
C THR A 3 -32.93 10.14 -10.30
N LEU A 4 -32.84 10.41 -11.60
CA LEU A 4 -32.04 9.59 -12.52
C LEU A 4 -30.54 9.82 -12.30
N ALA A 5 -30.11 11.07 -12.16
CA ALA A 5 -28.71 11.41 -11.90
C ALA A 5 -28.21 10.82 -10.57
N VAL A 6 -29.02 10.91 -9.51
CA VAL A 6 -28.74 10.29 -8.20
C VAL A 6 -28.67 8.77 -8.31
N ALA A 7 -29.58 8.12 -9.03
CA ALA A 7 -29.55 6.67 -9.22
C ALA A 7 -28.29 6.20 -9.95
N THR A 8 -27.87 6.92 -11.00
CA THR A 8 -26.63 6.64 -11.73
C THR A 8 -25.40 6.80 -10.83
N LEU A 9 -25.36 7.87 -10.02
CA LEU A 9 -24.30 8.07 -9.03
C LEU A 9 -24.28 6.96 -7.99
N HIS A 10 -25.43 6.57 -7.44
CA HIS A 10 -25.50 5.47 -6.49
C HIS A 10 -24.97 4.15 -7.07
N GLN A 11 -25.30 3.82 -8.32
CA GLN A 11 -24.76 2.63 -8.97
C GLN A 11 -23.22 2.69 -9.07
N ALA A 12 -22.68 3.84 -9.49
CA ALA A 12 -21.25 4.03 -9.61
C ALA A 12 -20.54 4.05 -8.25
N LEU A 13 -21.17 4.60 -7.21
CA LEU A 13 -20.68 4.59 -5.83
C LEU A 13 -20.60 3.18 -5.25
N ARG A 14 -21.62 2.34 -5.47
CA ARG A 14 -21.57 0.92 -5.05
C ARG A 14 -20.37 0.19 -5.66
N LYS A 15 -20.16 0.36 -6.96
CA LYS A 15 -18.98 -0.18 -7.64
C LYS A 15 -17.68 0.37 -7.06
N SER A 16 -17.67 1.66 -6.70
CA SER A 16 -16.49 2.32 -6.12
C SER A 16 -16.12 1.74 -4.76
N PHE A 17 -17.08 1.55 -3.86
CA PHE A 17 -16.82 0.95 -2.55
C PHE A 17 -16.47 -0.54 -2.64
N ALA A 18 -17.07 -1.32 -3.53
CA ALA A 18 -16.66 -2.69 -3.77
C ALA A 18 -15.21 -2.79 -4.30
N THR A 19 -14.82 -1.84 -5.16
CA THR A 19 -13.44 -1.71 -5.66
C THR A 19 -12.49 -1.32 -4.52
N LEU A 20 -12.89 -0.39 -3.66
CA LEU A 20 -12.11 0.00 -2.48
C LEU A 20 -11.89 -1.18 -1.52
N GLU A 21 -12.95 -1.93 -1.20
CA GLU A 21 -12.87 -3.07 -0.27
C GLU A 21 -11.94 -4.17 -0.80
N SER A 22 -12.09 -4.54 -2.07
CA SER A 22 -11.24 -5.55 -2.70
C SER A 22 -9.77 -5.11 -2.74
N ASN A 23 -9.49 -3.86 -3.11
CA ASN A 23 -8.11 -3.35 -3.17
C ASN A 23 -7.51 -3.12 -1.78
N GLN A 24 -8.30 -2.81 -0.75
CA GLN A 24 -7.84 -2.78 0.64
C GLN A 24 -7.34 -4.16 1.07
N LYS A 25 -8.08 -5.24 0.76
CA LYS A 25 -7.67 -6.62 1.08
C LYS A 25 -6.36 -7.00 0.40
N VAL A 26 -6.25 -6.68 -0.90
CA VAL A 26 -5.00 -6.88 -1.66
C VAL A 26 -3.85 -6.10 -1.04
N TRP A 27 -4.07 -4.83 -0.71
CA TRP A 27 -3.08 -3.98 -0.08
C TRP A 27 -2.56 -4.57 1.23
N LYS A 28 -3.45 -4.96 2.14
CA LYS A 28 -3.09 -5.61 3.42
C LYS A 28 -2.30 -6.91 3.22
N SER A 29 -2.72 -7.76 2.27
CA SER A 29 -2.02 -9.01 1.95
C SER A 29 -0.60 -8.75 1.45
N VAL A 30 -0.43 -7.83 0.51
CA VAL A 30 0.88 -7.49 -0.04
C VAL A 30 1.80 -6.90 1.05
N LEU A 31 1.27 -6.06 1.94
CA LEU A 31 2.05 -5.53 3.06
C LEU A 31 2.52 -6.64 4.02
N ALA A 32 1.66 -7.62 4.30
CA ALA A 32 2.02 -8.76 5.13
C ALA A 32 3.17 -9.58 4.50
N GLU A 33 3.20 -9.69 3.18
CA GLU A 33 4.28 -10.35 2.43
C GLU A 33 5.58 -9.52 2.38
N CYS A 34 5.49 -8.18 2.42
CA CYS A 34 6.67 -7.31 2.47
C CYS A 34 7.41 -7.37 3.82
N SER A 35 6.70 -7.56 4.93
CA SER A 35 7.28 -7.58 6.28
C SER A 35 8.44 -8.58 6.44
N PRO A 36 8.29 -9.88 6.10
CA PRO A 36 9.41 -10.83 6.19
C PRO A 36 10.55 -10.52 5.22
N LEU A 37 10.27 -9.89 4.06
CA LEU A 37 11.32 -9.45 3.13
C LEU A 37 12.16 -8.32 3.73
N MET A 38 11.53 -7.37 4.41
CA MET A 38 12.24 -6.30 5.12
C MET A 38 13.13 -6.86 6.23
N VAL A 39 12.62 -7.80 7.03
CA VAL A 39 13.41 -8.53 8.04
C VAL A 39 14.60 -9.24 7.40
N SER A 40 14.39 -9.90 6.25
CA SER A 40 15.47 -10.57 5.51
C SER A 40 16.56 -9.58 5.07
N LEU A 41 16.21 -8.38 4.62
CA LEU A 41 17.21 -7.34 4.29
C LEU A 41 18.04 -6.95 5.51
N GLY A 42 17.38 -6.72 6.65
CA GLY A 42 18.08 -6.36 7.88
C GLY A 42 19.08 -7.43 8.30
N ASN A 43 18.67 -8.70 8.25
CA ASN A 43 19.52 -9.84 8.58
C ASN A 43 20.69 -10.01 7.60
N LEU A 44 20.49 -9.75 6.31
CA LEU A 44 21.57 -9.83 5.30
C LEU A 44 22.60 -8.74 5.51
N ALA A 45 22.17 -7.54 5.90
CA ALA A 45 23.07 -6.44 6.20
C ALA A 45 23.88 -6.69 7.48
N GLU A 46 23.25 -7.25 8.52
CA GLU A 46 23.95 -7.69 9.73
C GLU A 46 25.02 -8.76 9.41
N GLN A 47 24.67 -9.76 8.60
CA GLN A 47 25.62 -10.78 8.13
C GLN A 47 26.78 -10.17 7.35
N SER A 48 26.51 -9.19 6.49
CA SER A 48 27.55 -8.50 5.70
C SER A 48 28.50 -7.71 6.61
N ARG A 49 27.97 -7.07 7.65
CA ARG A 49 28.78 -6.39 8.66
C ARG A 49 29.60 -7.38 9.50
N ALA A 50 28.99 -8.48 9.94
CA ALA A 50 29.67 -9.52 10.70
C ALA A 50 30.84 -10.12 9.90
N LEU A 51 30.63 -10.40 8.61
CA LEU A 51 31.69 -10.88 7.71
C LEU A 51 32.83 -9.87 7.59
N SER A 52 32.52 -8.58 7.53
CA SER A 52 33.53 -7.51 7.45
C SER A 52 34.34 -7.34 8.73
N ASN A 53 33.77 -7.73 9.88
CA ASN A 53 34.42 -7.63 11.18
C ASN A 53 35.24 -8.88 11.55
N VAL A 54 35.11 -9.98 10.80
CA VAL A 54 35.81 -11.24 11.08
C VAL A 54 37.08 -11.34 10.25
N GLN A 55 38.20 -11.63 10.92
CA GLN A 55 39.44 -12.04 10.24
C GLN A 55 39.39 -13.55 9.98
N ILE A 56 38.96 -13.98 8.80
CA ILE A 56 38.79 -15.41 8.47
C ILE A 56 40.09 -16.20 8.65
N SER A 57 41.23 -15.58 8.37
CA SER A 57 42.58 -16.14 8.58
C SER A 57 42.84 -16.60 10.03
N ASN A 58 42.16 -15.99 11.01
CA ASN A 58 42.27 -16.32 12.43
C ASN A 58 41.21 -17.32 12.91
N THR A 59 40.45 -17.92 12.01
CA THR A 59 39.41 -18.91 12.31
C THR A 59 39.81 -20.30 11.81
N PRO A 60 39.14 -21.38 12.24
CA PRO A 60 39.30 -22.70 11.63
C PRO A 60 39.02 -22.74 10.12
N LEU A 61 38.36 -21.72 9.55
CA LEU A 61 38.05 -21.60 8.13
C LEU A 61 39.21 -21.09 7.27
N ARG A 62 40.38 -20.79 7.86
CA ARG A 62 41.58 -20.32 7.15
C ARG A 62 42.06 -21.22 6.00
N GLY A 63 41.64 -22.49 5.97
CA GLY A 63 41.95 -23.43 4.88
C GLY A 63 41.21 -23.15 3.56
N PHE A 64 40.31 -22.17 3.53
CA PHE A 64 39.51 -21.82 2.37
C PHE A 64 39.86 -20.39 1.89
N PRO A 65 40.85 -20.22 0.99
CA PRO A 65 41.39 -18.92 0.64
C PRO A 65 40.35 -17.96 0.02
N ASP A 66 39.41 -18.48 -0.77
CA ASP A 66 38.41 -17.66 -1.47
C ASP A 66 37.09 -17.52 -0.68
N LEU A 67 37.03 -18.02 0.55
CA LEU A 67 35.76 -18.09 1.29
C LEU A 67 35.15 -16.71 1.53
N GLU A 68 35.97 -15.74 1.90
CA GLU A 68 35.51 -14.38 2.20
C GLU A 68 34.83 -13.72 1.00
N GLU A 69 35.49 -13.77 -0.15
CA GLU A 69 34.98 -13.22 -1.41
C GLU A 69 33.69 -13.93 -1.84
N ARG A 70 33.67 -15.26 -1.75
CA ARG A 70 32.48 -16.05 -2.08
C ARG A 70 31.30 -15.76 -1.16
N LEU A 71 31.55 -15.54 0.14
CA LEU A 71 30.50 -15.14 1.09
C LEU A 71 29.99 -13.74 0.79
N ARG A 72 30.88 -12.77 0.51
CA ARG A 72 30.47 -11.42 0.11
C ARG A 72 29.60 -11.45 -1.15
N PHE A 73 30.03 -12.20 -2.17
CA PHE A 73 29.27 -12.36 -3.40
C PHE A 73 27.87 -12.93 -3.13
N LYS A 74 27.77 -14.00 -2.33
CA LYS A 74 26.48 -14.62 -1.97
C LYS A 74 25.56 -13.69 -1.17
N LEU A 75 26.11 -12.90 -0.26
CA LEU A 75 25.33 -11.93 0.53
C LEU A 75 24.81 -10.79 -0.35
N LEU A 76 25.63 -10.32 -1.31
CA LEU A 76 25.21 -9.32 -2.29
C LEU A 76 24.09 -9.87 -3.18
N GLU A 77 24.28 -11.06 -3.76
CA GLU A 77 23.28 -11.73 -4.59
C GLU A 77 21.95 -11.93 -3.83
N ALA A 78 22.01 -12.39 -2.57
CA ALA A 78 20.82 -12.54 -1.74
C ALA A 78 20.11 -11.20 -1.47
N THR A 79 20.88 -10.13 -1.26
CA THR A 79 20.34 -8.77 -1.06
C THR A 79 19.61 -8.28 -2.31
N ASP A 80 20.21 -8.45 -3.49
CA ASP A 80 19.61 -8.07 -4.77
C ASP A 80 18.33 -8.85 -5.05
N ILE A 81 18.31 -10.16 -4.74
CA ILE A 81 17.10 -11.00 -4.88
C ILE A 81 15.97 -10.46 -4.00
N VAL A 82 16.26 -10.11 -2.74
CA VAL A 82 15.23 -9.60 -1.82
C VAL A 82 14.73 -8.22 -2.25
N LEU A 83 15.63 -7.32 -2.68
CA LEU A 83 15.25 -6.02 -3.25
C LEU A 83 14.40 -6.17 -4.52
N GLY A 84 14.72 -7.14 -5.38
CA GLY A 84 13.92 -7.50 -6.55
C GLY A 84 12.49 -7.90 -6.17
N LYS A 85 12.34 -8.82 -5.21
CA LYS A 85 11.02 -9.23 -4.69
C LYS A 85 10.24 -8.06 -4.09
N LEU A 86 10.88 -7.17 -3.36
CA LEU A 86 10.23 -5.97 -2.81
C LEU A 86 9.74 -5.03 -3.92
N ASN A 87 10.49 -4.86 -5.02
CA ASN A 87 10.06 -4.08 -6.18
C ASN A 87 8.85 -4.71 -6.88
N GLU A 88 8.78 -6.04 -6.98
CA GLU A 88 7.60 -6.75 -7.49
C GLU A 88 6.37 -6.46 -6.60
N LYS A 89 6.51 -6.55 -5.28
CA LYS A 89 5.42 -6.22 -4.35
C LYS A 89 5.00 -4.75 -4.42
N MET A 90 5.94 -3.84 -4.63
CA MET A 90 5.61 -2.43 -4.88
C MET A 90 4.79 -2.25 -6.15
N SER A 91 4.98 -3.07 -7.18
CA SER A 91 4.15 -3.05 -8.39
C SER A 91 2.70 -3.49 -8.10
N SER A 92 2.51 -4.47 -7.20
CA SER A 92 1.18 -4.86 -6.73
C SER A 92 0.49 -3.75 -5.92
N LEU A 93 1.22 -3.09 -5.01
CA LEU A 93 0.69 -1.94 -4.26
C LEU A 93 0.33 -0.78 -5.19
N GLN A 94 1.16 -0.53 -6.21
CA GLN A 94 0.89 0.49 -7.23
C GLN A 94 -0.43 0.21 -7.94
N SER A 95 -0.64 -1.02 -8.42
CA SER A 95 -1.87 -1.41 -9.11
C SER A 95 -3.10 -1.23 -8.23
N ALA A 96 -3.03 -1.61 -6.94
CA ALA A 96 -4.14 -1.43 -6.01
C ALA A 96 -4.48 0.06 -5.78
N ARG A 97 -3.46 0.90 -5.56
CA ARG A 97 -3.62 2.36 -5.47
C ARG A 97 -4.23 2.94 -6.76
N ASP A 98 -3.74 2.52 -7.92
CA ASP A 98 -4.19 3.04 -9.22
C ASP A 98 -5.64 2.65 -9.51
N ALA A 99 -6.06 1.44 -9.15
CA ALA A 99 -7.45 1.02 -9.24
C ALA A 99 -8.37 1.91 -8.41
N ILE A 100 -8.00 2.21 -7.16
CA ILE A 100 -8.75 3.13 -6.28
C ILE A 100 -8.77 4.53 -6.89
N SER A 101 -7.61 5.07 -7.28
CA SER A 101 -7.48 6.43 -7.81
C SER A 101 -8.30 6.63 -9.08
N ASN A 102 -8.25 5.67 -10.01
CA ASN A 102 -9.03 5.71 -11.25
C ASN A 102 -10.53 5.67 -11.00
N GLN A 103 -10.96 4.89 -10.01
CA GLN A 103 -12.37 4.78 -9.65
C GLN A 103 -12.88 6.05 -9.00
N VAL A 104 -12.08 6.69 -8.12
CA VAL A 104 -12.39 8.00 -7.53
C VAL A 104 -12.44 9.11 -8.59
N ALA A 105 -11.47 9.14 -9.50
CA ALA A 105 -11.49 10.10 -10.61
C ALA A 105 -12.74 9.91 -11.49
N SER A 106 -13.12 8.66 -11.76
CA SER A 106 -14.30 8.36 -12.58
C SER A 106 -15.62 8.80 -11.93
N ILE A 107 -15.78 8.61 -10.62
CA ILE A 107 -17.01 9.03 -9.92
C ILE A 107 -17.09 10.55 -9.78
N LEU A 108 -15.97 11.22 -9.52
CA LEU A 108 -15.92 12.69 -9.48
C LEU A 108 -16.27 13.28 -10.85
N HIS A 109 -15.74 12.71 -11.93
CA HIS A 109 -16.11 13.13 -13.27
C HIS A 109 -17.60 12.92 -13.56
N LEU A 110 -18.18 11.78 -13.14
CA LEU A 110 -19.61 11.52 -13.28
C LEU A 110 -20.46 12.52 -12.49
N TYR A 111 -20.02 12.88 -11.29
CA TYR A 111 -20.67 13.91 -10.47
C TYR A 111 -20.66 15.27 -11.18
N GLU A 112 -19.50 15.69 -11.70
CA GLU A 112 -19.34 16.95 -12.44
C GLU A 112 -20.24 17.01 -13.70
N GLN A 113 -20.32 15.91 -14.46
CA GLN A 113 -21.20 15.81 -15.63
C GLN A 113 -22.68 16.00 -15.29
N ASN A 114 -23.09 15.63 -14.07
CA ASN A 114 -24.48 15.69 -13.63
C ASN A 114 -24.76 16.90 -12.71
N ALA A 115 -23.78 17.78 -12.48
CA ALA A 115 -23.88 18.87 -11.49
C ALA A 115 -25.10 19.78 -11.70
N HIS A 116 -25.49 20.05 -12.96
CA HIS A 116 -26.68 20.86 -13.26
C HIS A 116 -28.01 20.19 -12.92
N SER A 117 -28.02 18.87 -12.76
CA SER A 117 -29.21 18.07 -12.41
C SER A 117 -29.24 17.63 -10.95
N LEU A 118 -28.17 17.91 -10.20
CA LEU A 118 -28.00 17.56 -8.79
C LEU A 118 -28.12 18.84 -7.97
N ASP A 119 -29.23 18.99 -7.25
CA ASP A 119 -29.35 20.07 -6.28
C ASP A 119 -28.71 19.68 -4.92
N LEU A 120 -28.53 20.67 -4.06
CA LEU A 120 -27.89 20.47 -2.75
C LEU A 120 -28.67 19.47 -1.88
N LEU A 121 -30.00 19.45 -1.98
CA LEU A 121 -30.84 18.54 -1.21
C LEU A 121 -30.61 17.09 -1.66
N ALA A 122 -30.58 16.84 -2.97
CA ALA A 122 -30.38 15.51 -3.53
C ALA A 122 -29.02 14.89 -3.16
N VAL A 123 -27.95 15.70 -3.03
CA VAL A 123 -26.61 15.19 -2.71
C VAL A 123 -26.37 15.02 -1.21
N THR A 124 -27.17 15.69 -0.37
CA THR A 124 -27.10 15.62 1.10
C THR A 124 -28.18 14.73 1.72
N GLU A 125 -29.14 14.28 0.93
CA GLU A 125 -30.18 13.35 1.36
C GLU A 125 -29.55 12.02 1.83
N ARG A 126 -30.04 11.51 2.96
CA ARG A 126 -29.58 10.28 3.58
C ARG A 126 -30.76 9.47 4.09
N SER A 127 -30.60 8.15 4.14
CA SER A 127 -31.53 7.22 4.74
C SER A 127 -30.84 6.34 5.79
N THR A 128 -31.60 5.44 6.42
CA THR A 128 -31.07 4.46 7.37
C THR A 128 -30.06 3.48 6.75
N THR A 129 -30.14 3.27 5.43
CA THR A 129 -29.30 2.30 4.70
C THR A 129 -28.44 2.93 3.61
N THR A 130 -28.69 4.20 3.29
CA THR A 130 -28.00 4.94 2.23
C THR A 130 -27.41 6.22 2.83
N PRO A 131 -26.08 6.29 3.03
CA PRO A 131 -25.40 7.55 3.35
C PRO A 131 -25.63 8.59 2.25
N SER A 132 -25.28 9.86 2.52
CA SER A 132 -25.42 10.88 1.47
C SER A 132 -24.37 10.71 0.37
N VAL A 133 -24.67 11.20 -0.84
CA VAL A 133 -23.71 11.24 -1.94
C VAL A 133 -22.48 12.06 -1.55
N ALA A 134 -22.67 13.18 -0.85
CA ALA A 134 -21.60 14.02 -0.37
C ALA A 134 -20.65 13.27 0.57
N ASP A 135 -21.18 12.60 1.60
CA ASP A 135 -20.38 11.82 2.55
C ASP A 135 -19.61 10.70 1.83
N MET A 136 -20.28 9.98 0.93
CA MET A 136 -19.66 8.88 0.19
C MET A 136 -18.51 9.35 -0.71
N LEU A 137 -18.66 10.51 -1.37
CA LEU A 137 -17.60 11.09 -2.18
C LEU A 137 -16.42 11.57 -1.34
N GLU A 138 -16.69 12.16 -0.16
CA GLU A 138 -15.65 12.54 0.79
C GLU A 138 -14.85 11.31 1.24
N TRP A 139 -15.52 10.26 1.70
CA TRP A 139 -14.87 9.05 2.18
C TRP A 139 -14.02 8.34 1.12
N LEU A 140 -14.48 8.32 -0.13
CA LEU A 140 -13.70 7.77 -1.25
C LEU A 140 -12.43 8.59 -1.51
N GLN A 141 -12.52 9.91 -1.46
CA GLN A 141 -11.36 10.79 -1.62
C GLN A 141 -10.36 10.65 -0.46
N ASP A 142 -10.85 10.51 0.77
CA ASP A 142 -9.98 10.27 1.93
C ASP A 142 -9.24 8.93 1.82
N ALA A 143 -9.92 7.89 1.35
CA ALA A 143 -9.30 6.60 1.07
C ALA A 143 -8.24 6.70 -0.04
N GLU A 144 -8.55 7.34 -1.16
CA GLU A 144 -7.59 7.56 -2.26
C GLU A 144 -6.33 8.30 -1.77
N ARG A 145 -6.53 9.39 -1.03
CA ARG A 145 -5.46 10.19 -0.46
C ARG A 145 -4.55 9.36 0.44
N HIS A 146 -5.16 8.53 1.30
CA HIS A 146 -4.43 7.62 2.18
C HIS A 146 -3.54 6.65 1.38
N TYR A 147 -4.11 5.89 0.43
CA TYR A 147 -3.33 4.89 -0.32
C TYR A 147 -2.25 5.53 -1.19
N ARG A 148 -2.52 6.70 -1.77
CA ARG A 148 -1.53 7.47 -2.54
C ARG A 148 -0.36 7.90 -1.65
N GLN A 149 -0.65 8.42 -0.46
CA GLN A 149 0.39 8.83 0.49
C GLN A 149 1.19 7.62 1.00
N GLN A 150 0.51 6.54 1.35
CA GLN A 150 1.15 5.32 1.85
C GLN A 150 2.04 4.65 0.81
N PHE A 151 1.61 4.64 -0.45
CA PHE A 151 2.43 4.18 -1.57
C PHE A 151 3.69 5.02 -1.69
N LEU A 152 3.56 6.35 -1.73
CA LEU A 152 4.70 7.26 -1.93
C LEU A 152 5.73 7.10 -0.82
N ARG A 153 5.30 7.07 0.44
CA ARG A 153 6.20 6.85 1.59
C ARG A 153 6.99 5.54 1.47
N ARG A 154 6.31 4.45 1.12
CA ARG A 154 6.94 3.13 0.94
C ARG A 154 7.89 3.08 -0.25
N LYS A 155 7.49 3.66 -1.38
CA LYS A 155 8.34 3.77 -2.57
C LYS A 155 9.60 4.57 -2.27
N THR A 156 9.47 5.71 -1.59
CA THR A 156 10.61 6.54 -1.19
C THR A 156 11.53 5.77 -0.25
N LEU A 157 11.00 5.06 0.76
CA LEU A 157 11.84 4.22 1.63
C LEU A 157 12.63 3.19 0.81
N LEU A 158 11.97 2.44 -0.07
CA LEU A 158 12.64 1.41 -0.88
C LEU A 158 13.74 1.99 -1.77
N GLN A 159 13.55 3.19 -2.32
CA GLN A 159 14.57 3.89 -3.12
C GLN A 159 15.81 4.30 -2.30
N THR A 160 15.71 4.37 -0.97
CA THR A 160 16.88 4.61 -0.10
C THR A 160 17.66 3.35 0.25
N LEU A 161 17.09 2.16 0.02
CA LEU A 161 17.75 0.90 0.37
C LEU A 161 18.70 0.50 -0.75
N ARG A 162 20.00 0.47 -0.45
CA ARG A 162 21.06 0.09 -1.38
C ARG A 162 21.96 -0.96 -0.74
N ALA A 163 22.49 -1.87 -1.55
CA ALA A 163 23.34 -2.97 -1.09
C ALA A 163 24.64 -2.50 -0.41
N ASP A 164 25.14 -1.32 -0.76
CA ASP A 164 26.35 -0.70 -0.22
C ASP A 164 26.11 0.07 1.10
N ASP A 165 24.87 0.38 1.45
CA ASP A 165 24.52 1.06 2.70
C ASP A 165 23.91 0.09 3.72
N LEU A 166 24.79 -0.64 4.41
CA LEU A 166 24.40 -1.62 5.42
C LEU A 166 23.60 -0.99 6.58
N SER A 167 23.81 0.29 6.89
CA SER A 167 23.10 0.95 7.99
C SER A 167 21.62 1.16 7.68
N LEU A 168 21.33 1.56 6.44
CA LEU A 168 19.95 1.73 5.98
C LEU A 168 19.24 0.40 5.77
N LEU A 169 19.95 -0.64 5.34
CA LEU A 169 19.39 -1.99 5.19
C LEU A 169 19.06 -2.63 6.55
N GLU A 170 19.95 -2.55 7.53
CA GLU A 170 19.69 -3.07 8.88
C GLU A 170 18.49 -2.42 9.56
N SER A 171 18.31 -1.10 9.35
CA SER A 171 17.18 -0.35 9.89
C SER A 171 15.89 -0.44 9.04
N ALA A 172 15.94 -1.16 7.91
CA ALA A 172 14.80 -1.27 7.00
C ALA A 172 13.52 -1.83 7.66
N PRO A 173 13.57 -2.89 8.52
CA PRO A 173 12.38 -3.41 9.18
C PRO A 173 11.69 -2.36 10.06
N GLN A 174 12.46 -1.65 10.90
CA GLN A 174 11.91 -0.65 11.81
C GLN A 174 11.34 0.54 11.03
N ARG A 175 12.06 1.00 10.00
CA ARG A 175 11.61 2.08 9.12
C ARG A 175 10.34 1.69 8.37
N TRP A 176 10.23 0.47 7.88
CA TRP A 176 9.03 -0.03 7.21
C TRP A 176 7.82 -0.03 8.15
N ASN A 177 7.97 -0.57 9.36
CA ASN A 177 6.89 -0.62 10.35
C ASN A 177 6.46 0.78 10.81
N SER A 178 7.39 1.75 10.87
CA SER A 178 7.06 3.14 11.20
C SER A 178 6.15 3.84 10.17
N LEU A 179 5.99 3.27 8.97
CA LEU A 179 5.09 3.80 7.94
C LEU A 179 3.64 3.39 8.13
N GLU A 180 3.35 2.46 9.04
CA GLU A 180 1.99 2.07 9.36
C GLU A 180 1.19 3.26 9.89
N SER A 181 -0.08 3.32 9.51
CA SER A 181 -1.03 4.31 10.04
C SER A 181 -2.33 3.61 10.42
N PRO A 182 -2.35 2.89 11.55
CA PRO A 182 -3.51 2.09 11.96
C PRO A 182 -4.80 2.91 12.01
N SER A 183 -4.74 4.14 12.55
CA SER A 183 -5.92 5.02 12.66
C SER A 183 -6.58 5.34 11.32
N ALA A 184 -5.81 5.56 10.25
CA ALA A 184 -6.36 5.86 8.93
C ALA A 184 -6.92 4.59 8.26
N GLU A 185 -6.27 3.45 8.48
CA GLU A 185 -6.73 2.15 7.98
C GLU A 185 -8.03 1.70 8.68
N ASP A 186 -8.13 1.94 9.98
CA ASP A 186 -9.33 1.68 10.79
C ASP A 186 -10.48 2.57 10.33
N HIS A 187 -10.20 3.84 10.01
CA HIS A 187 -11.21 4.75 9.47
C HIS A 187 -11.77 4.32 8.11
N ILE A 188 -10.91 3.82 7.22
CA ILE A 188 -11.35 3.26 5.92
C ILE A 188 -12.18 1.98 6.17
N THR A 189 -11.78 1.15 7.12
CA THR A 189 -12.53 -0.06 7.49
C THR A 189 -13.91 0.28 8.05
N ASP A 190 -14.00 1.25 8.95
CA ASP A 190 -15.26 1.77 9.50
C ASP A 190 -16.16 2.37 8.40
N THR A 191 -15.58 3.12 7.47
CA THR A 191 -16.28 3.62 6.28
C THR A 191 -16.90 2.48 5.47
N LEU A 192 -16.12 1.43 5.18
CA LEU A 192 -16.61 0.26 4.45
C LEU A 192 -17.75 -0.45 5.19
N CYS A 193 -17.69 -0.51 6.52
CA CYS A 193 -18.80 -0.99 7.34
C CYS A 193 -20.05 -0.10 7.24
N LYS A 194 -19.89 1.22 7.26
CA LYS A 194 -21.02 2.18 7.14
C LYS A 194 -21.77 2.06 5.82
N VAL A 195 -21.06 1.76 4.72
CA VAL A 195 -21.66 1.64 3.38
C VAL A 195 -22.09 0.22 3.03
N SER A 196 -21.91 -0.78 3.91
CA SER A 196 -22.17 -2.19 3.56
C SER A 196 -23.62 -2.42 3.13
N PHE A 197 -24.59 -1.92 3.89
CA PHE A 197 -26.01 -2.03 3.55
C PHE A 197 -26.34 -1.36 2.21
N PHE A 198 -25.71 -0.21 1.92
CA PHE A 198 -25.88 0.48 0.65
C PHE A 198 -25.36 -0.36 -0.53
N VAL A 199 -24.20 -0.99 -0.36
CA VAL A 199 -23.56 -1.86 -1.38
C VAL A 199 -24.38 -3.15 -1.59
N GLU A 200 -24.92 -3.73 -0.54
CA GLU A 200 -25.70 -4.99 -0.56
C GLU A 200 -27.12 -4.83 -1.10
N SER A 201 -27.69 -3.62 -1.06
CA SER A 201 -29.07 -3.33 -1.52
C SER A 201 -29.21 -3.28 -3.05
N GLN A 202 -28.56 -4.21 -3.74
CA GLN A 202 -28.52 -4.32 -5.21
C GLN A 202 -29.84 -4.84 -5.79
#